data_AF-A0A7C9B142-F1
#
_entry.id   AF-A0A7C9B142-F1
#
_cell.length_a   1.000
_cell.length_b   1.000
_cell.length_c   1.000
_cell.angle_alpha   90.00
_cell.angle_beta   90.00
_cell.angle_gamma   90.00
#
_symmetry.space_group_name_H-M   'P 1'
#
loop_
_entity.id
_entity.type
_entity.pdbx_description
1 polymer ?
#
loop_
_entity_poly.entity_id
_entity_poly.type
_entity_poly.pdbx_seq_one_letter_code
_entity_poly.pdbx_strand_id
1 'polypeptide(L)'
;NFIAKMSEAKERRAKLKAPAPTIPMELRVEKALDGIYVCCFGRDPIEEADEKLLIVILNAVFPTVNRSEIERIIKDKAKKVAEGGADEEFPTKAKPLSKEAIQ
;
A
#
# COMPACT_ATOMS: atom_id res chain seq x y z
N ASN A 1 11.55 6.46 -15.00
CA ASN A 1 12.26 7.56 -14.31
C ASN A 1 11.36 8.21 -13.27
N PHE A 2 11.39 7.75 -12.01
CA PHE A 2 10.48 8.19 -10.93
C PHE A 2 10.80 9.62 -10.44
N ILE A 3 12.08 9.91 -10.24
CA ILE A 3 12.56 11.21 -9.74
C ILE A 3 12.13 12.34 -10.67
N ALA A 4 12.27 12.17 -11.99
CA ALA A 4 11.82 13.15 -12.97
C ALA A 4 10.32 13.49 -12.84
N LYS A 5 9.47 12.47 -12.67
CA LYS A 5 8.02 12.67 -12.46
C LYS A 5 7.71 13.40 -11.16
N MET A 6 8.45 13.11 -10.09
CA MET A 6 8.28 13.80 -8.80
C MET A 6 8.71 15.26 -8.87
N SER A 7 9.82 15.55 -9.55
CA SER A 7 10.31 16.91 -9.80
C SER A 7 9.32 17.71 -10.63
N GLU A 8 8.84 17.15 -11.74
CA GLU A 8 7.82 17.78 -12.60
C GLU A 8 6.52 18.08 -11.83
N ALA A 9 6.04 17.12 -11.02
CA ALA A 9 4.87 17.32 -10.19
C ALA A 9 5.06 18.40 -9.11
N LYS A 10 6.29 18.55 -8.58
CA LYS A 10 6.65 19.60 -7.62
C LYS A 10 6.67 20.97 -8.29
N GLU A 11 7.28 21.08 -9.45
CA GLU A 11 7.30 22.33 -10.24
C GLU A 11 5.90 22.77 -10.67
N ARG A 12 5.07 21.82 -11.13
CA ARG A 12 3.68 22.11 -11.49
C ARG A 12 2.88 22.66 -10.32
N ARG A 13 3.03 22.07 -9.13
CA ARG A 13 2.38 22.56 -7.89
C ARG A 13 2.87 23.94 -7.50
N ALA A 14 4.18 24.20 -7.61
CA ALA A 14 4.74 25.53 -7.34
C ALA A 14 4.18 26.59 -8.28
N LYS A 15 4.09 26.30 -9.59
CA LYS A 15 3.49 27.21 -10.59
C LYS A 15 2.02 27.50 -10.31
N LEU A 16 1.26 26.49 -9.92
CA LEU A 16 -0.18 26.60 -9.62
C LEU A 16 -0.48 27.05 -8.19
N LYS A 17 0.54 27.26 -7.34
CA LYS A 17 0.39 27.49 -5.89
C LYS A 17 -0.51 26.46 -5.20
N ALA A 18 -0.53 25.24 -5.72
CA ALA A 18 -1.36 24.15 -5.20
C ALA A 18 -0.64 23.44 -4.05
N PRO A 19 -1.31 23.16 -2.92
CA PRO A 19 -0.71 22.42 -1.81
C PRO A 19 -0.38 20.98 -2.22
N ALA A 20 0.49 20.32 -1.43
CA ALA A 20 0.65 18.88 -1.55
C ALA A 20 -0.67 18.17 -1.20
N PRO A 21 -1.02 17.08 -1.90
CA PRO A 21 -2.23 16.34 -1.57
C PRO A 21 -2.11 15.76 -0.16
N THR A 22 -3.11 16.02 0.67
CA THR A 22 -3.25 15.37 1.97
C THR A 22 -3.83 13.98 1.73
N ILE A 23 -3.02 12.95 1.95
CA ILE A 23 -3.47 11.55 1.89
C ILE A 23 -3.96 11.15 3.29
N PRO A 24 -5.23 10.74 3.46
CA PRO A 24 -5.76 10.17 4.71
C PRO A 24 -4.89 9.03 5.25
N MET A 25 -4.85 8.83 6.57
CA MET A 25 -3.99 7.80 7.17
C MET A 25 -4.49 6.40 6.88
N GLU A 26 -5.81 6.24 6.78
CA GLU A 26 -6.50 5.01 6.44
C GLU A 26 -6.02 4.49 5.08
N LEU A 27 -5.89 5.38 4.07
CA LEU A 27 -5.34 5.00 2.76
C LEU A 27 -3.87 4.60 2.82
N ARG A 28 -3.11 5.11 3.79
CA ARG A 28 -1.71 4.68 4.01
C ARG A 28 -1.64 3.30 4.66
N VAL A 29 -2.57 3.00 5.57
CA VAL A 29 -2.74 1.65 6.16
C VAL A 29 -3.06 0.64 5.05
N GLU A 30 -4.04 0.93 4.20
CA GLU A 30 -4.39 0.07 3.05
C GLU A 30 -3.17 -0.21 2.16
N LYS A 31 -2.41 0.83 1.81
CA LYS A 31 -1.22 0.66 0.96
C LYS A 31 -0.06 -0.07 1.66
N ALA A 32 0.09 0.10 2.97
CA ALA A 32 1.05 -0.69 3.74
C ALA A 32 0.65 -2.18 3.77
N LEU A 33 -0.63 -2.47 3.99
CA LEU A 33 -1.17 -3.83 3.96
C LEU A 33 -1.00 -4.49 2.58
N ASP A 34 -1.25 -3.75 1.50
CA ASP A 34 -0.98 -4.20 0.12
C ASP A 34 0.49 -4.63 -0.04
N GLY A 35 1.43 -3.82 0.45
CA GLY A 35 2.86 -4.11 0.39
C GLY A 35 3.23 -5.36 1.20
N ILE A 36 2.72 -5.46 2.43
CA ILE A 36 2.93 -6.64 3.29
C ILE A 36 2.37 -7.91 2.62
N TYR A 37 1.16 -7.83 2.06
CA TYR A 37 0.55 -8.95 1.35
C TYR A 37 1.43 -9.47 0.22
N VAL A 38 1.89 -8.58 -0.67
CA VAL A 38 2.75 -8.96 -1.79
C VAL A 38 4.09 -9.52 -1.34
N CYS A 39 4.69 -8.94 -0.30
CA CYS A 39 6.03 -9.30 0.15
C CYS A 39 6.07 -10.54 1.05
N CYS A 40 5.04 -10.78 1.85
CA CYS A 40 5.07 -11.78 2.92
C CYS A 40 4.13 -12.96 2.67
N PHE A 41 3.03 -12.76 1.94
CA PHE A 41 2.03 -13.81 1.73
C PHE A 41 2.20 -14.50 0.38
N GLY A 42 2.96 -13.95 -0.56
CA GLY A 42 3.21 -14.64 -1.83
C GLY A 42 1.95 -14.97 -2.65
N ARG A 43 0.83 -14.29 -2.37
CA ARG A 43 -0.54 -14.54 -2.86
C ARG A 43 -1.34 -15.64 -2.14
N ASP A 44 -0.81 -16.17 -1.06
CA ASP A 44 -1.56 -17.07 -0.18
C ASP A 44 -2.67 -16.31 0.57
N PRO A 45 -3.76 -17.01 0.97
CA PRO A 45 -4.79 -16.44 1.82
C PRO A 45 -4.23 -15.84 3.12
N ILE A 46 -4.91 -14.81 3.64
CA ILE A 46 -4.62 -14.27 4.98
C ILE A 46 -5.41 -15.10 6.00
N GLU A 47 -4.71 -15.78 6.90
CA GLU A 47 -5.37 -16.59 7.94
C GLU A 47 -5.71 -15.76 9.19
N GLU A 48 -6.54 -16.32 10.08
CA GLU A 48 -7.00 -15.60 11.29
C GLU A 48 -5.83 -15.18 12.22
N ALA A 49 -4.78 -16.01 12.30
CA ALA A 49 -3.58 -15.70 13.07
C ALA A 49 -2.84 -14.50 12.48
N ASP A 50 -2.78 -14.43 11.15
CA ASP A 50 -2.16 -13.32 10.42
C ASP A 50 -2.96 -12.03 10.62
N GLU A 51 -4.29 -12.09 10.55
CA GLU A 51 -5.14 -10.92 10.83
C GLU A 51 -4.84 -10.32 12.21
N LYS A 52 -4.73 -11.15 13.24
CA LYS A 52 -4.41 -10.70 14.61
C LYS A 52 -3.04 -10.03 14.69
N LEU A 53 -2.04 -10.59 14.01
CA LEU A 53 -0.70 -10.01 13.97
C LEU A 53 -0.67 -8.70 13.19
N LEU A 54 -1.35 -8.64 12.04
CA LEU A 54 -1.47 -7.44 11.22
C LEU A 54 -2.15 -6.30 11.97
N ILE A 55 -3.20 -6.60 12.76
CA ILE A 55 -3.85 -5.61 13.64
C ILE A 55 -2.81 -5.01 14.59
N VAL A 56 -2.00 -5.81 15.27
CA VAL A 56 -0.98 -5.32 16.21
C VAL A 56 0.05 -4.45 15.51
N ILE A 57 0.60 -4.91 14.39
CA ILE A 57 1.63 -4.20 13.63
C ILE A 57 1.09 -2.85 13.12
N LEU A 58 -0.08 -2.86 12.47
CA LEU A 58 -0.63 -1.66 11.85
C LEU A 58 -1.10 -0.63 12.88
N ASN A 59 -1.63 -1.07 14.03
CA ASN A 59 -1.94 -0.14 15.13
C ASN A 59 -0.68 0.52 15.71
N ALA A 60 0.44 -0.21 15.80
CA ALA A 60 1.69 0.34 16.29
C ALA A 60 2.30 1.37 15.31
N VAL A 61 2.21 1.10 14.00
CA VAL A 61 2.77 1.99 12.95
C VAL A 61 1.86 3.20 12.67
N PHE A 62 0.54 3.04 12.79
CA PHE A 62 -0.46 4.07 12.50
C PHE A 62 -1.31 4.39 13.74
N PRO A 63 -0.72 4.92 14.82
CA PRO A 63 -1.39 5.09 16.11
C PRO A 63 -2.56 6.08 16.10
N THR A 64 -2.68 6.91 15.06
CA THR A 64 -3.76 7.89 14.89
C THR A 64 -4.97 7.33 14.16
N VAL A 65 -4.87 6.13 13.59
CA VAL A 65 -5.99 5.46 12.92
C VAL A 65 -6.74 4.63 13.95
N ASN A 66 -8.07 4.68 13.91
CA ASN A 66 -8.88 3.88 14.82
C ASN A 66 -8.64 2.39 14.59
N ARG A 67 -8.43 1.63 15.67
CA ARG A 67 -8.27 0.18 15.65
C ARG A 67 -9.39 -0.53 14.88
N SER A 68 -10.66 -0.13 15.06
CA SER A 68 -11.77 -0.77 14.36
C SER A 68 -11.71 -0.57 12.84
N GLU A 69 -11.13 0.54 12.40
CA GLU A 69 -10.92 0.84 10.99
C GLU A 69 -9.78 0.00 10.41
N ILE A 70 -8.69 -0.19 11.16
CA ILE A 70 -7.62 -1.12 10.79
C ILE A 70 -8.16 -2.55 10.67
N GLU A 71 -8.96 -3.00 11.64
CA GLU A 71 -9.60 -4.31 11.61
C GLU A 71 -10.51 -4.48 10.38
N ARG A 72 -11.28 -3.45 10.03
CA ARG A 72 -12.11 -3.43 8.81
C ARG A 72 -11.24 -3.59 7.55
N ILE A 73 -10.19 -2.78 7.41
CA ILE A 73 -9.28 -2.80 6.26
C ILE A 73 -8.65 -4.19 6.06
N ILE A 74 -8.20 -4.82 7.16
CA ILE A 74 -7.60 -6.17 7.11
C ILE A 74 -8.63 -7.21 6.66
N LYS A 75 -9.84 -7.19 7.22
CA LYS A 75 -10.91 -8.13 6.85
C LYS A 75 -11.36 -7.97 5.40
N ASP A 76 -11.52 -6.73 4.96
CA ASP A 76 -11.89 -6.43 3.57
C ASP A 76 -10.82 -6.96 2.60
N LYS A 77 -9.54 -6.83 2.96
CA LYS A 77 -8.42 -7.40 2.18
C LYS A 77 -8.45 -8.93 2.19
N ALA A 78 -8.56 -9.56 3.36
CA ALA A 78 -8.60 -11.02 3.49
C ALA A 78 -9.74 -11.62 2.66
N LYS A 79 -10.93 -10.99 2.72
CA LYS A 79 -12.07 -11.37 1.90
C LYS A 79 -11.78 -11.22 0.40
N LYS A 80 -11.26 -10.07 -0.04
CA LYS A 80 -10.90 -9.83 -1.45
C LYS A 80 -9.88 -10.86 -1.97
N VAL A 81 -8.91 -11.24 -1.13
CA VAL A 81 -7.91 -12.28 -1.43
C VAL A 81 -8.59 -13.63 -1.59
N ALA A 82 -9.43 -14.03 -0.64
CA ALA A 82 -10.15 -15.31 -0.68
C ALA A 82 -11.06 -15.45 -1.91
N GLU A 83 -11.61 -14.33 -2.41
CA GLU A 83 -12.43 -14.26 -3.62
C GLU A 83 -11.59 -14.25 -4.92
N GLY A 84 -10.25 -14.30 -4.83
CA GLY A 84 -9.33 -14.26 -5.98
C GLY A 84 -9.09 -12.87 -6.56
N GLY A 85 -9.63 -11.81 -5.94
CA GLY A 85 -9.55 -10.43 -6.43
C GLY A 85 -8.22 -9.73 -6.18
N ALA A 86 -7.25 -10.39 -5.54
CA ALA A 86 -5.95 -9.80 -5.23
C ALA A 86 -4.93 -9.92 -6.38
N ASP A 87 -5.13 -10.85 -7.33
CA ASP A 87 -4.15 -11.14 -8.37
C ASP A 87 -4.10 -10.12 -9.51
N GLU A 88 -5.18 -9.38 -9.75
CA GLU A 88 -5.24 -8.36 -10.80
C GLU A 88 -4.58 -7.02 -10.40
N GLU A 89 -4.44 -6.77 -9.10
CA GLU A 89 -4.01 -5.48 -8.56
C GLU A 89 -2.48 -5.35 -8.46
N PHE A 90 -1.76 -6.49 -8.49
CA PHE A 90 -0.31 -6.52 -8.34
C PHE A 90 0.39 -7.20 -9.53
N PRO A 91 1.43 -6.58 -10.10
CA PRO A 91 2.16 -7.15 -11.23
C PRO A 91 2.72 -8.54 -10.87
N THR A 92 2.39 -9.54 -11.68
CA THR A 92 2.82 -10.95 -11.54
C THR A 92 4.32 -11.17 -11.74
N LYS A 93 5.01 -10.20 -12.35
CA LYS A 93 6.46 -10.22 -12.55
C LYS A 93 7.04 -8.87 -12.14
N ALA A 94 8.12 -8.90 -11.36
CA ALA A 94 8.96 -7.74 -11.16
C ALA A 94 9.42 -7.25 -12.55
N LYS A 95 9.03 -6.02 -12.90
CA LYS A 95 9.46 -5.42 -14.16
C LYS A 95 10.97 -5.21 -14.05
N PRO A 96 11.80 -5.79 -14.95
CA PRO A 96 13.24 -5.59 -14.87
C PRO A 96 13.54 -4.10 -14.94
N LEU A 97 14.38 -3.61 -14.03
CA LEU A 97 14.84 -2.23 -14.05
C LEU A 97 15.56 -1.99 -15.38
N SER A 98 15.25 -0.87 -16.05
CA SER A 98 15.98 -0.50 -17.27
C SER A 98 17.45 -0.24 -16.91
N LYS A 99 18.37 -0.45 -17.86
CA LYS A 99 19.80 -0.20 -17.65
C LYS A 99 20.08 1.23 -17.16
N GLU A 100 19.30 2.20 -17.63
CA GLU A 100 19.34 3.61 -17.20
C GLU A 100 18.88 3.86 -15.75
N ALA A 101 18.18 2.91 -15.12
CA ALA A 101 17.74 3.02 -13.72
C ALA A 101 18.74 2.36 -12.75
N ILE A 102 19.77 1.70 -13.28
CA ILE A 102 20.83 1.00 -12.52
C ILE A 102 22.11 1.85 -12.47
N GLN A 103 22.22 2.89 -13.32
CA GLN A 103 23.29 3.90 -13.32
C GLN A 103 22.79 5.22 -12.74
#